data_AF-A0A7Y4GNX6-F1
#
_entry.id   AF-A0A7Y4GNX6-F1
#
_cell.length_a   1.000
_cell.length_b   1.000
_cell.length_c   1.000
_cell.angle_alpha   90.00
_cell.angle_beta   90.00
_cell.angle_gamma   90.00
#
_symmetry.space_group_name_H-M   'P 1'
#
loop_
_entity.id
_entity.type
_entity.pdbx_description
1 polymer ?
#
loop_
_entity_poly.entity_id
_entity_poly.type
_entity_poly.pdbx_seq_one_letter_code
_entity_poly.pdbx_strand_id
1 'polypeptide(L)'
;MKTSKSPHERMEALERWSAGATLGILVGILIEIGILWKFEHHPGEAKFWFSILANALIGIGLAIEYFCIRWTIIASKEAEAENDAKLAAALNRAASAEEDLVAFRTTRRHVIGPQRAELTSLTRPFAGTVFDSAMSHFEREIGDILWDIEEALHAAGWQQIDWAAPANASAIRRSHRPISGSALAQNVEIEIDPNQRQALLPAAEALIQALNQSGIDAREAPYTSVNGNPHAVHIMVGPKR
;
A
#
# COMPACT_ATOMS: atom_id res chain seq x y z
N MET A 1 -35.49 -2.05 -15.96
CA MET A 1 -35.04 -0.73 -15.44
C MET A 1 -34.28 -0.02 -16.55
N LYS A 2 -34.74 1.14 -17.02
CA LYS A 2 -33.95 1.97 -17.94
C LYS A 2 -32.94 2.74 -17.08
N THR A 3 -31.66 2.47 -17.25
CA THR A 3 -30.60 3.26 -16.62
C THR A 3 -30.71 4.69 -17.16
N SER A 4 -31.05 5.63 -16.29
CA SER A 4 -31.00 7.04 -16.64
C SER A 4 -29.54 7.39 -16.93
N LYS A 5 -29.27 7.96 -18.11
CA LYS A 5 -27.95 8.46 -18.49
C LYS A 5 -27.37 9.32 -17.38
N SER A 6 -26.06 9.24 -17.16
CA SER A 6 -25.39 10.04 -16.15
C SER A 6 -25.56 11.54 -16.47
N PRO A 7 -25.55 12.43 -15.48
CA PRO A 7 -25.57 13.88 -15.72
C PRO A 7 -24.50 14.31 -16.74
N HIS A 8 -23.33 13.66 -16.72
CA HIS A 8 -22.22 13.96 -17.61
C HIS A 8 -22.50 13.56 -19.07
N GLU A 9 -23.06 12.37 -19.29
CA GLU A 9 -23.46 11.90 -20.62
C GLU A 9 -24.56 12.78 -21.23
N ARG A 10 -25.46 13.31 -20.40
CA ARG A 10 -26.51 14.24 -20.83
C ARG A 10 -25.90 15.58 -21.25
N MET A 11 -24.92 16.08 -20.50
CA MET A 11 -24.23 17.33 -20.83
C MET A 11 -23.45 17.19 -22.14
N GLU A 12 -22.69 16.12 -22.32
CA GLU A 12 -21.92 15.88 -23.57
C GLU A 12 -22.86 15.77 -24.79
N ALA A 13 -24.02 15.12 -24.63
CA ALA A 13 -25.00 15.03 -25.70
C ALA A 13 -25.57 16.40 -26.09
N LEU A 14 -25.85 17.27 -25.10
CA LEU A 14 -26.32 18.63 -25.33
C LEU A 14 -25.26 19.50 -26.01
N GLU A 15 -24.00 19.40 -25.58
CA GLU A 15 -22.89 20.14 -26.17
C GLU A 15 -22.65 19.75 -27.64
N ARG A 16 -22.69 18.44 -27.95
CA ARG A 16 -22.59 17.96 -29.35
C ARG A 16 -23.74 18.46 -30.21
N TRP A 17 -24.96 18.45 -29.66
CA TRP A 17 -26.13 18.95 -30.38
C TRP A 17 -26.03 20.46 -30.62
N SER A 18 -25.61 21.23 -29.62
CA SER A 18 -25.36 22.67 -29.73
C SER A 18 -24.32 22.97 -30.81
N ALA A 19 -23.17 22.28 -30.79
CA ALA A 19 -22.13 22.46 -31.80
C ALA A 19 -22.62 22.14 -33.22
N GLY A 20 -23.45 21.10 -33.37
CA GLY A 20 -24.09 20.74 -34.64
C GLY A 20 -25.09 21.80 -35.13
N ALA A 21 -25.89 22.37 -34.21
CA ALA A 21 -26.82 23.44 -34.52
C ALA A 21 -26.09 24.72 -35.00
N THR A 22 -25.02 25.13 -34.30
CA THR A 22 -24.17 26.27 -34.68
C THR A 22 -23.58 26.09 -36.09
N LEU A 23 -23.09 24.89 -36.41
CA LEU A 23 -22.57 24.56 -37.74
C LEU A 23 -23.67 24.62 -38.82
N GLY A 24 -24.88 24.15 -38.51
CA GLY A 24 -26.03 24.22 -39.42
C GLY A 24 -26.43 25.67 -39.75
N ILE A 25 -26.44 26.55 -38.75
CA ILE A 25 -26.70 27.99 -38.95
C ILE A 25 -25.61 28.61 -39.84
N LEU A 26 -24.34 28.31 -39.58
CA LEU A 26 -23.22 28.79 -40.38
C LEU A 26 -23.34 28.38 -41.86
N VAL A 27 -23.71 27.12 -42.14
CA VAL A 27 -23.95 26.64 -43.50
C VAL A 27 -25.12 27.39 -44.15
N GLY A 28 -26.20 27.64 -43.42
CA GLY A 28 -27.34 28.43 -43.91
C GLY A 28 -26.93 29.84 -44.35
N ILE A 29 -26.10 30.52 -43.55
CA ILE A 29 -25.58 31.86 -43.85
C ILE A 29 -24.70 31.83 -45.12
N LEU A 30 -23.84 30.83 -45.27
CA LEU A 30 -22.99 30.69 -46.46
C LEU A 30 -23.83 30.46 -47.73
N ILE A 31 -24.91 29.67 -47.64
CA ILE A 31 -25.86 29.47 -48.74
C ILE A 31 -26.56 30.78 -49.08
N GLU A 32 -27.02 31.55 -48.08
CA GLU A 32 -27.66 32.85 -48.28
C GLU A 32 -26.73 33.84 -49.00
N ILE A 33 -25.47 33.96 -48.56
CA ILE A 33 -24.45 34.77 -49.23
C ILE A 33 -24.29 34.34 -50.70
N GLY A 34 -24.24 33.03 -50.96
CA GLY A 34 -24.11 32.49 -52.32
C GLY A 34 -25.32 32.79 -53.20
N ILE A 35 -26.54 32.77 -52.64
CA ILE A 35 -27.78 33.14 -53.35
C ILE A 35 -27.79 34.63 -53.67
N LEU A 36 -27.50 35.49 -52.69
CA LEU A 36 -27.41 36.94 -52.88
C LEU A 36 -26.40 37.28 -53.97
N TRP A 37 -25.23 36.64 -53.94
CA TRP A 37 -24.21 36.82 -54.97
C TRP A 37 -24.68 36.41 -56.36
N LYS A 38 -25.41 35.29 -56.49
CA LYS A 38 -25.81 34.76 -57.79
C LYS A 38 -26.98 35.51 -58.42
N PHE A 39 -27.93 35.98 -57.61
CA PHE A 39 -29.21 36.49 -58.10
C PHE A 39 -29.43 37.99 -57.91
N GLU A 40 -28.75 38.63 -56.95
CA GLU A 40 -29.00 40.03 -56.56
C GLU A 40 -27.74 40.90 -56.65
N HIS A 41 -26.76 40.50 -57.46
CA HIS A 41 -25.50 41.21 -57.58
C HIS A 41 -25.65 42.58 -58.26
N HIS A 42 -25.65 43.63 -57.45
CA HIS A 42 -25.62 45.02 -57.90
C HIS A 42 -24.33 45.70 -57.38
N PRO A 43 -23.23 45.68 -58.15
CA PRO A 43 -21.91 46.04 -57.66
C PRO A 43 -21.78 47.50 -57.18
N GLY A 44 -22.71 48.37 -57.55
CA GLY A 44 -22.75 49.79 -57.12
C GLY A 44 -23.61 50.08 -55.88
N GLU A 45 -24.33 49.10 -55.33
CA GLU A 45 -25.23 49.35 -54.20
C GLU A 45 -24.57 49.02 -52.86
N ALA A 46 -24.41 50.04 -52.01
CA ALA A 46 -23.83 49.87 -50.67
C ALA A 46 -24.63 48.87 -49.81
N LYS A 47 -25.95 48.76 -50.02
CA LYS A 47 -26.83 47.84 -49.28
C LYS A 47 -26.43 46.37 -49.46
N PHE A 48 -26.04 45.99 -50.68
CA PHE A 48 -25.59 44.63 -50.99
C PHE A 48 -24.34 44.27 -50.18
N TRP A 49 -23.34 45.17 -50.18
CA TRP A 49 -22.08 44.97 -49.45
C TRP A 49 -22.27 44.95 -47.93
N PHE A 50 -23.15 45.81 -47.38
CA PHE A 50 -23.47 45.77 -45.95
C PHE A 50 -24.16 44.46 -45.53
N SER A 51 -25.02 43.90 -46.39
CA SER A 51 -25.67 42.61 -46.13
C SER A 51 -24.66 41.46 -46.09
N ILE A 52 -23.76 41.39 -47.08
CA ILE A 52 -22.66 40.40 -47.09
C ILE A 52 -21.79 40.54 -45.85
N LEU A 53 -21.41 41.76 -45.48
CA LEU A 53 -20.57 42.01 -44.30
C LEU A 53 -21.25 41.55 -43.00
N ALA A 54 -22.54 41.85 -42.83
CA ALA A 54 -23.29 41.41 -41.66
C ALA A 54 -23.34 39.87 -41.57
N ASN A 55 -23.66 39.20 -42.68
CA ASN A 55 -23.70 37.73 -42.73
C ASN A 55 -22.31 37.11 -42.49
N ALA A 56 -21.24 37.71 -43.02
CA ALA A 56 -19.87 37.27 -42.76
C ALA A 56 -19.50 37.40 -41.27
N LEU A 57 -19.86 38.52 -40.61
CA LEU A 57 -19.60 38.72 -39.18
C LEU A 57 -20.37 37.72 -38.31
N ILE A 58 -21.63 37.42 -38.63
CA ILE A 58 -22.40 36.38 -37.93
C ILE A 58 -21.73 35.03 -38.11
N GLY A 59 -21.32 34.69 -39.34
CA GLY A 59 -20.62 33.44 -39.62
C GLY A 59 -19.31 33.28 -38.84
N ILE A 60 -18.51 34.35 -38.75
CA ILE A 60 -17.28 34.36 -37.93
C ILE A 60 -17.60 34.15 -36.45
N GLY A 61 -18.63 34.83 -35.92
CA GLY A 61 -19.07 34.66 -34.53
C GLY A 61 -19.44 33.21 -34.20
N LEU A 62 -20.22 32.55 -35.06
CA LEU A 62 -20.61 31.14 -34.90
C LEU A 62 -19.42 30.19 -35.02
N ALA A 63 -18.47 30.47 -35.90
CA ALA A 63 -17.25 29.67 -36.01
C ALA A 63 -16.43 29.75 -34.72
N ILE A 64 -16.24 30.95 -34.15
CA ILE A 64 -15.56 31.15 -32.87
C ILE A 64 -16.27 30.37 -31.76
N GLU A 65 -17.59 30.49 -31.64
CA GLU A 65 -18.38 29.76 -30.64
C GLU A 65 -18.22 28.24 -30.76
N TYR A 66 -18.27 27.71 -31.99
CA TYR A 66 -18.04 26.29 -32.25
C TYR A 66 -16.64 25.84 -31.77
N PHE A 67 -15.60 26.61 -32.06
CA PHE A 67 -14.25 26.29 -31.60
C PHE A 67 -14.12 26.35 -30.08
N CYS A 68 -14.74 27.35 -29.42
CA CYS A 68 -14.78 27.44 -27.97
C CYS A 68 -15.45 26.20 -27.36
N ILE A 69 -16.63 25.79 -27.84
CA ILE A 69 -17.33 24.58 -27.35
C ILE A 69 -16.44 23.34 -27.54
N ARG A 70 -15.81 23.18 -28.70
CA ARG A 70 -14.93 22.04 -28.98
C ARG A 70 -13.72 22.00 -28.05
N TRP A 71 -13.10 23.13 -27.77
CA TRP A 71 -11.99 23.21 -26.82
C TRP A 71 -12.44 22.92 -25.39
N THR A 72 -13.60 23.41 -24.97
CA THR A 72 -14.16 23.10 -23.64
C THR A 72 -14.41 21.59 -23.47
N ILE A 73 -14.94 20.90 -24.48
CA ILE A 73 -15.14 19.45 -24.44
C ILE A 73 -13.80 18.71 -24.27
N ILE A 74 -12.77 19.11 -25.03
CA ILE A 74 -11.44 18.48 -24.95
C ILE A 74 -10.84 18.71 -23.56
N ALA A 75 -10.85 19.96 -23.08
CA ALA A 75 -10.34 20.30 -21.76
C ALA A 75 -11.10 19.58 -20.63
N SER A 76 -12.43 19.43 -20.75
CA SER A 76 -13.23 18.67 -19.79
C SER A 76 -12.87 17.19 -19.78
N LYS A 77 -12.62 16.59 -20.95
CA LYS A 77 -12.19 15.18 -21.05
C LYS A 77 -10.80 14.95 -20.50
N GLU A 78 -9.88 15.87 -20.75
CA GLU A 78 -8.53 15.82 -20.18
C GLU A 78 -8.58 15.95 -18.66
N ALA A 79 -9.40 16.87 -18.13
CA ALA A 79 -9.61 17.02 -16.69
C ALA A 79 -10.30 15.80 -16.05
N GLU A 80 -11.28 15.18 -16.73
CA GLU A 80 -11.92 13.94 -16.28
C GLU A 80 -10.92 12.79 -16.26
N ALA A 81 -10.14 12.60 -17.33
CA ALA A 81 -9.10 11.57 -17.38
C ALA A 81 -8.01 11.77 -16.32
N GLU A 82 -7.61 13.01 -16.05
CA GLU A 82 -6.68 13.34 -14.97
C GLU A 82 -7.28 13.03 -13.59
N ASN A 83 -8.56 13.36 -13.38
CA ASN A 83 -9.25 13.06 -12.13
C ASN A 83 -9.40 11.55 -11.92
N ASP A 84 -9.81 10.82 -12.95
CA ASP A 84 -9.93 9.35 -12.90
C ASP A 84 -8.59 8.69 -12.61
N ALA A 85 -7.50 9.18 -13.21
CA ALA A 85 -6.15 8.70 -12.91
C ALA A 85 -5.75 8.98 -11.45
N LYS A 86 -6.05 10.18 -10.93
CA LYS A 86 -5.81 10.52 -9.51
C LYS A 86 -6.65 9.66 -8.56
N LEU A 87 -7.92 9.44 -8.89
CA LEU A 87 -8.83 8.60 -8.11
C LEU A 87 -8.36 7.15 -8.09
N ALA A 88 -8.00 6.58 -9.24
CA ALA A 88 -7.45 5.24 -9.34
C ALA A 88 -6.15 5.10 -8.53
N ALA A 89 -5.24 6.07 -8.62
CA ALA A 89 -4.00 6.08 -7.83
C ALA A 89 -4.24 6.21 -6.32
N ALA A 90 -5.29 6.93 -5.90
CA ALA A 90 -5.68 7.04 -4.50
C ALA A 90 -6.32 5.74 -3.99
N LEU A 91 -7.19 5.11 -4.78
CA LEU A 91 -7.81 3.83 -4.46
C LEU A 91 -6.76 2.70 -4.36
N ASN A 92 -5.80 2.66 -5.27
CA ASN A 92 -4.70 1.69 -5.20
C ASN A 92 -3.85 1.87 -3.94
N ARG A 93 -3.56 3.12 -3.53
CA ARG A 93 -2.86 3.41 -2.28
C ARG A 93 -3.67 3.01 -1.05
N ALA A 94 -4.98 3.25 -1.07
CA ALA A 94 -5.87 2.86 0.02
C ALA A 94 -5.96 1.33 0.15
N ALA A 95 -6.08 0.60 -0.97
CA ALA A 95 -6.11 -0.85 -0.98
C ALA A 95 -4.80 -1.45 -0.44
N SER A 96 -3.64 -0.96 -0.89
CA SER A 96 -2.33 -1.40 -0.37
C SER A 96 -2.19 -1.13 1.13
N ALA A 97 -2.62 0.04 1.61
CA ALA A 97 -2.57 0.35 3.03
C ALA A 97 -3.53 -0.51 3.87
N GLU A 98 -4.67 -0.92 3.30
CA GLU A 98 -5.60 -1.85 3.95
C GLU A 98 -5.00 -3.27 4.04
N GLU A 99 -4.36 -3.75 2.97
CA GLU A 99 -3.61 -5.01 2.97
C GLU A 99 -2.50 -5.01 4.02
N ASP A 100 -1.67 -3.95 4.06
CA ASP A 100 -0.60 -3.79 5.05
C ASP A 100 -1.15 -3.75 6.48
N LEU A 101 -2.31 -3.11 6.70
CA LEU A 101 -2.96 -3.06 8.00
C LEU A 101 -3.49 -4.43 8.44
N VAL A 102 -4.07 -5.20 7.51
CA VAL A 102 -4.53 -6.57 7.78
C VAL A 102 -3.34 -7.48 8.11
N ALA A 103 -2.25 -7.39 7.35
CA ALA A 103 -1.01 -8.11 7.63
C ALA A 103 -0.46 -7.72 9.02
N PHE A 104 -0.39 -6.42 9.33
CA PHE A 104 0.06 -5.93 10.64
C PHE A 104 -0.86 -6.36 11.79
N ARG A 105 -2.17 -6.46 11.57
CA ARG A 105 -3.13 -6.91 12.60
C ARG A 105 -3.12 -8.41 12.81
N THR A 106 -2.67 -9.19 11.84
CA THR A 106 -2.55 -10.64 11.96
C THR A 106 -1.51 -10.98 13.03
N THR A 107 -1.92 -11.73 14.06
CA THR A 107 -1.02 -12.07 15.17
C THR A 107 0.04 -13.06 14.73
N ARG A 108 1.28 -12.94 15.24
CA ARG A 108 2.36 -13.87 14.91
C ARG A 108 2.02 -15.30 15.33
N ARG A 109 1.21 -15.49 16.37
CA ARG A 109 0.64 -16.79 16.74
C ARG A 109 -0.19 -17.43 15.61
N HIS A 110 -0.99 -16.65 14.89
CA HIS A 110 -1.76 -17.18 13.76
C HIS A 110 -0.86 -17.61 12.59
N VAL A 111 0.24 -16.89 12.40
CA VAL A 111 1.25 -17.16 11.39
C VAL A 111 2.10 -18.40 11.74
N ILE A 112 2.64 -18.46 12.96
CA ILE A 112 3.52 -19.56 13.39
C ILE A 112 2.76 -20.87 13.62
N GLY A 113 1.49 -20.82 14.06
CA GLY A 113 0.74 -21.99 14.52
C GLY A 113 0.77 -23.16 13.54
N PRO A 114 0.39 -22.96 12.27
CA PRO A 114 0.49 -23.97 11.21
C PRO A 114 1.93 -24.43 10.91
N GLN A 115 2.92 -23.56 11.12
CA GLN A 115 4.33 -23.78 10.77
C GLN A 115 5.18 -24.33 11.92
N ARG A 116 4.61 -24.54 13.12
CA ARG A 116 5.36 -25.02 14.30
C ARG A 116 6.11 -26.32 14.05
N ALA A 117 5.51 -27.26 13.32
CA ALA A 117 6.16 -28.54 13.00
C ALA A 117 7.38 -28.36 12.08
N GLU A 118 7.29 -27.43 11.14
CA GLU A 118 8.41 -27.07 10.24
C GLU A 118 9.53 -26.39 11.02
N LEU A 119 9.21 -25.41 11.87
CA LEU A 119 10.18 -24.76 12.77
C LEU A 119 10.92 -25.78 13.64
N THR A 120 10.20 -26.74 14.24
CA THR A 120 10.80 -27.85 14.99
C THR A 120 11.71 -28.71 14.11
N SER A 121 11.29 -29.04 12.89
CA SER A 121 12.09 -29.88 11.98
C SER A 121 13.40 -29.21 11.57
N LEU A 122 13.35 -27.91 11.24
CA LEU A 122 14.50 -27.13 10.79
C LEU A 122 15.53 -26.88 11.90
N THR A 123 15.08 -26.80 13.16
CA THR A 123 15.94 -26.55 14.32
C THR A 123 16.42 -27.83 15.02
N ARG A 124 15.84 -29.00 14.71
CA ARG A 124 16.20 -30.31 15.28
C ARG A 124 17.67 -30.71 15.10
N PRO A 125 18.38 -30.39 13.99
CA PRO A 125 19.81 -30.70 13.86
C PRO A 125 20.68 -30.08 14.96
N PHE A 126 20.16 -29.05 15.66
CA PHE A 126 20.82 -28.36 16.76
C PHE A 126 20.26 -28.76 18.14
N ALA A 127 19.72 -29.98 18.27
CA ALA A 127 19.30 -30.52 19.56
C ALA A 127 20.43 -30.42 20.61
N GLY A 128 20.08 -30.02 21.83
CA GLY A 128 21.02 -29.76 22.92
C GLY A 128 21.51 -28.30 23.00
N THR A 129 21.22 -27.45 22.00
CA THR A 129 21.49 -26.01 22.13
C THR A 129 20.76 -25.43 23.34
N VAL A 130 21.49 -24.73 24.18
CA VAL A 130 20.96 -24.04 25.35
C VAL A 130 20.46 -22.67 24.93
N PHE A 131 19.27 -22.29 25.42
CA PHE A 131 18.70 -20.98 25.15
C PHE A 131 18.02 -20.41 26.39
N ASP A 132 17.89 -19.10 26.42
CA ASP A 132 16.97 -18.40 27.31
C ASP A 132 16.14 -17.41 26.51
N SER A 133 15.21 -16.74 27.18
CA SER A 133 14.23 -15.91 26.50
C SER A 133 13.96 -14.62 27.24
N ALA A 134 13.76 -13.54 26.50
CA ALA A 134 13.27 -12.27 27.03
C ALA A 134 12.11 -11.73 26.19
N MET A 135 11.29 -10.85 26.76
CA MET A 135 10.22 -10.19 26.03
C MET A 135 10.00 -8.76 26.49
N SER A 136 9.43 -7.95 25.60
CA SER A 136 8.90 -6.63 25.95
C SER A 136 7.62 -6.76 26.80
N HIS A 137 7.42 -5.85 27.75
CA HIS A 137 6.44 -6.00 28.84
C HIS A 137 4.99 -5.63 28.49
N PHE A 138 4.70 -5.25 27.26
CA PHE A 138 3.53 -4.39 27.00
C PHE A 138 2.38 -5.06 26.24
N GLU A 139 2.55 -6.27 25.68
CA GLU A 139 1.54 -6.86 24.80
C GLU A 139 1.42 -8.39 24.98
N ARG A 140 0.17 -8.88 25.09
CA ARG A 140 -0.13 -10.32 25.20
C ARG A 140 0.39 -11.12 24.01
N GLU A 141 0.32 -10.55 22.81
CA GLU A 141 0.73 -11.22 21.56
C GLU A 141 2.21 -11.63 21.60
N ILE A 142 3.06 -10.81 22.21
CA ILE A 142 4.51 -11.06 22.39
C ILE A 142 4.73 -12.31 23.24
N GLY A 143 4.00 -12.44 24.35
CA GLY A 143 4.06 -13.63 25.19
C GLY A 143 3.56 -14.89 24.48
N ASP A 144 2.45 -14.76 23.73
CA ASP A 144 1.85 -15.86 22.99
C ASP A 144 2.80 -16.43 21.91
N ILE A 145 3.44 -15.57 21.11
CA ILE A 145 4.42 -16.01 20.10
C ILE A 145 5.69 -16.58 20.74
N LEU A 146 6.18 -15.97 21.82
CA LEU A 146 7.36 -16.49 22.53
C LEU A 146 7.09 -17.91 23.03
N TRP A 147 5.90 -18.18 23.57
CA TRP A 147 5.55 -19.53 24.02
C TRP A 147 5.48 -20.55 22.88
N ASP A 148 4.99 -20.15 21.71
CA ASP A 148 4.96 -21.04 20.54
C ASP A 148 6.36 -21.35 20.02
N ILE A 149 7.29 -20.37 20.04
CA ILE A 149 8.70 -20.56 19.71
C ILE A 149 9.37 -21.49 20.72
N GLU A 150 9.20 -21.24 22.02
CA GLU A 150 9.74 -22.09 23.09
C GLU A 150 9.30 -23.54 22.93
N GLU A 151 8.01 -23.78 22.72
CA GLU A 151 7.48 -25.13 22.55
C GLU A 151 8.04 -25.83 21.30
N ALA A 152 8.22 -25.10 20.20
CA ALA A 152 8.82 -25.64 18.99
C ALA A 152 10.30 -26.04 19.21
N LEU A 153 11.06 -25.24 19.97
CA LEU A 153 12.46 -25.50 20.30
C LEU A 153 12.62 -26.64 21.30
N HIS A 154 11.77 -26.70 22.32
CA HIS A 154 11.70 -27.85 23.23
C HIS A 154 11.41 -29.14 22.46
N ALA A 155 10.46 -29.12 21.51
CA ALA A 155 10.18 -30.26 20.64
C ALA A 155 11.34 -30.60 19.67
N ALA A 156 12.21 -29.64 19.37
CA ALA A 156 13.44 -29.83 18.61
C ALA A 156 14.61 -30.36 19.47
N GLY A 157 14.43 -30.48 20.78
CA GLY A 157 15.45 -30.95 21.72
C GLY A 157 16.38 -29.87 22.25
N TRP A 158 16.05 -28.59 22.07
CA TRP A 158 16.77 -27.48 22.69
C TRP A 158 16.47 -27.41 24.18
N GLN A 159 17.38 -26.81 24.97
CA GLN A 159 17.28 -26.76 26.42
C GLN A 159 17.09 -25.33 26.91
N GLN A 160 15.90 -25.02 27.43
CA GLN A 160 15.63 -23.70 28.00
C GLN A 160 16.16 -23.61 29.43
N ILE A 161 16.88 -22.53 29.74
CA ILE A 161 17.34 -22.19 31.09
C ILE A 161 16.71 -20.88 31.59
N ASP A 162 16.83 -20.62 32.89
CA ASP A 162 16.38 -19.35 33.47
C ASP A 162 17.21 -18.19 32.96
N TRP A 163 16.56 -17.07 32.64
CA TRP A 163 17.22 -15.81 32.33
C TRP A 163 18.05 -15.34 33.54
N ALA A 164 19.38 -15.27 33.38
CA ALA A 164 20.30 -14.85 34.43
C ALA A 164 20.39 -13.31 34.52
N ALA A 165 19.29 -12.70 34.99
CA ALA A 165 19.22 -11.25 35.19
C ALA A 165 20.23 -10.76 36.25
N PRO A 166 20.97 -9.66 35.99
CA PRO A 166 21.74 -8.97 37.03
C PRO A 166 20.78 -8.40 38.09
N ALA A 167 21.34 -8.03 39.25
CA ALA A 167 20.56 -7.59 40.43
C ALA A 167 19.60 -6.41 40.17
N ASN A 168 19.83 -5.64 39.10
CA ASN A 168 19.06 -4.46 38.70
C ASN A 168 18.21 -4.67 37.43
N ALA A 169 18.16 -5.86 36.84
CA ALA A 169 17.33 -6.15 35.68
C ALA A 169 15.97 -6.74 36.09
N SER A 170 14.94 -6.39 35.30
CA SER A 170 13.60 -6.97 35.47
C SER A 170 13.54 -8.37 34.86
N ALA A 171 12.89 -9.28 35.57
CA ALA A 171 12.64 -10.64 35.13
C ALA A 171 11.17 -11.00 35.32
N ILE A 172 10.62 -11.74 34.36
CA ILE A 172 9.22 -12.14 34.30
C ILE A 172 9.14 -13.58 34.81
N ARG A 173 8.51 -13.77 35.97
CA ARG A 173 8.18 -15.10 36.49
C ARG A 173 6.95 -15.64 35.79
N ARG A 174 7.01 -16.90 35.38
CA ARG A 174 5.97 -17.58 34.59
C ARG A 174 5.59 -18.89 35.27
N SER A 175 4.31 -19.24 35.24
CA SER A 175 3.86 -20.50 35.82
C SER A 175 4.42 -21.68 35.01
N HIS A 176 5.16 -22.58 35.67
CA HIS A 176 5.73 -23.80 35.08
C HIS A 176 6.66 -23.59 33.87
N ARG A 177 7.25 -22.40 33.71
CA ARG A 177 8.25 -22.11 32.67
C ARG A 177 9.47 -21.44 33.29
N PRO A 178 10.66 -21.56 32.66
CA PRO A 178 11.84 -20.81 33.08
C PRO A 178 11.58 -19.30 33.17
N ILE A 179 12.33 -18.61 34.02
CA ILE A 179 12.28 -17.16 34.15
C ILE A 179 12.67 -16.53 32.82
N SER A 180 11.88 -15.54 32.37
CA SER A 180 12.18 -14.78 31.15
C SER A 180 12.70 -13.38 31.49
N GLY A 181 13.58 -12.82 30.67
CA GLY A 181 14.09 -11.47 30.82
C GLY A 181 13.11 -10.39 30.35
N SER A 182 13.39 -9.14 30.75
CA SER A 182 12.84 -7.94 30.12
C SER A 182 13.80 -7.44 29.04
N ALA A 183 13.36 -7.35 27.78
CA ALA A 183 14.17 -6.81 26.69
C ALA A 183 13.41 -5.77 25.87
N LEU A 184 14.13 -4.76 25.36
CA LEU A 184 13.62 -3.75 24.42
C LEU A 184 13.83 -4.21 22.97
N ALA A 185 13.43 -5.45 22.68
CA ALA A 185 13.57 -6.03 21.36
C ALA A 185 12.53 -5.49 20.36
N GLN A 186 12.74 -5.77 19.07
CA GLN A 186 11.75 -5.58 18.00
C GLN A 186 11.59 -6.88 17.24
N ASN A 187 10.36 -7.22 16.85
CA ASN A 187 10.06 -8.50 16.20
C ASN A 187 10.63 -9.70 16.99
N VAL A 188 11.50 -10.52 16.39
CA VAL A 188 12.31 -11.52 17.09
C VAL A 188 13.79 -11.18 16.87
N GLU A 189 14.51 -10.93 17.95
CA GLU A 189 15.94 -10.66 17.94
C GLU A 189 16.67 -11.78 18.64
N ILE A 190 17.73 -12.27 18.00
CA ILE A 190 18.60 -13.31 18.52
C ILE A 190 19.93 -12.67 18.90
N GLU A 191 20.26 -12.71 20.18
CA GLU A 191 21.54 -12.24 20.71
C GLU A 191 22.43 -13.43 21.08
N ILE A 192 23.74 -13.27 20.85
CA ILE A 192 24.75 -14.27 21.16
C ILE A 192 25.94 -13.54 21.81
N ASP A 193 26.45 -14.06 22.93
CA ASP A 193 27.66 -13.52 23.53
C ASP A 193 28.82 -13.53 22.49
N PRO A 194 29.56 -12.43 22.32
CA PRO A 194 30.64 -12.36 21.33
C PRO A 194 31.68 -13.47 21.46
N ASN A 195 31.95 -13.96 22.67
CA ASN A 195 32.91 -15.03 22.93
C ASN A 195 32.37 -16.43 22.59
N GLN A 196 31.05 -16.58 22.48
CA GLN A 196 30.40 -17.85 22.12
C GLN A 196 29.84 -17.85 20.69
N ARG A 197 29.98 -16.72 19.97
CA ARG A 197 29.43 -16.55 18.62
C ARG A 197 29.81 -17.67 17.66
N GLN A 198 31.07 -18.06 17.61
CA GLN A 198 31.51 -19.14 16.69
C GLN A 198 30.79 -20.48 16.94
N ALA A 199 30.49 -20.79 18.20
CA ALA A 199 29.84 -22.05 18.57
C ALA A 199 28.31 -22.01 18.38
N LEU A 200 27.68 -20.87 18.68
CA LEU A 200 26.22 -20.75 18.73
C LEU A 200 25.60 -20.21 17.43
N LEU A 201 26.38 -19.51 16.59
CA LEU A 201 25.86 -18.87 15.38
C LEU A 201 25.15 -19.85 14.42
N PRO A 202 25.66 -21.06 14.13
CA PRO A 202 24.95 -21.96 13.23
C PRO A 202 23.53 -22.33 13.69
N ALA A 203 23.34 -22.51 15.00
CA ALA A 203 22.02 -22.80 15.58
C ALA A 203 21.11 -21.56 15.54
N ALA A 204 21.66 -20.37 15.83
CA ALA A 204 20.94 -19.11 15.74
C ALA A 204 20.51 -18.79 14.31
N GLU A 205 21.38 -18.97 13.32
CA GLU A 205 21.07 -18.79 11.90
C GLU A 205 19.95 -19.72 11.44
N ALA A 206 19.97 -20.99 11.86
CA ALA A 206 18.91 -21.94 11.55
C ALA A 206 17.56 -21.52 12.15
N LEU A 207 17.55 -21.03 13.40
CA LEU A 207 16.35 -20.47 14.03
C LEU A 207 15.83 -19.24 13.29
N ILE A 208 16.71 -18.28 12.98
CA ILE A 208 16.39 -17.06 12.23
C ILE A 208 15.78 -17.43 10.87
N GLN A 209 16.42 -18.34 10.14
CA GLN A 209 15.95 -18.79 8.85
C GLN A 209 14.56 -19.46 8.95
N ALA A 210 14.36 -20.34 9.92
CA ALA A 210 13.09 -21.04 10.10
C ALA A 210 11.94 -20.09 10.49
N LEU A 211 12.20 -19.09 11.32
CA LEU A 211 11.24 -18.05 11.66
C LEU A 211 10.87 -17.19 10.44
N ASN A 212 11.87 -16.74 9.69
CA ASN A 212 11.66 -15.94 8.48
C ASN A 212 10.89 -16.72 7.41
N GLN A 213 11.17 -18.02 7.23
CA GLN A 213 10.41 -18.91 6.34
C GLN A 213 8.95 -19.07 6.78
N SER A 214 8.71 -18.99 8.10
CA SER A 214 7.36 -19.01 8.67
C SER A 214 6.64 -17.66 8.57
N GLY A 215 7.27 -16.60 8.04
CA GLY A 215 6.71 -15.25 7.99
C GLY A 215 6.85 -14.45 9.29
N ILE A 216 7.75 -14.87 10.19
CA ILE A 216 8.11 -14.14 11.41
C ILE A 216 9.46 -13.46 11.19
N ASP A 217 9.46 -12.13 11.14
CA ASP A 217 10.71 -11.35 11.01
C ASP A 217 11.63 -11.66 12.20
N ALA A 218 12.79 -12.24 11.90
CA ALA A 218 13.81 -12.60 12.87
C ALA A 218 15.19 -12.19 12.37
N ARG A 219 16.04 -11.70 13.29
CA ARG A 219 17.41 -11.28 12.97
C ARG A 219 18.39 -11.51 14.12
N GLU A 220 19.68 -11.63 13.79
CA GLU A 220 20.75 -11.45 14.78
C GLU A 220 20.81 -9.98 15.18
N ALA A 221 20.88 -9.71 16.48
CA ALA A 221 21.06 -8.37 17.02
C ALA A 221 22.42 -8.27 17.76
N PRO A 222 23.03 -7.08 17.84
CA PRO A 222 24.22 -6.88 18.67
C PRO A 222 23.93 -7.31 20.11
N TYR A 223 24.89 -7.98 20.75
CA TYR A 223 24.76 -8.39 22.15
C TYR A 223 24.68 -7.16 23.06
N THR A 224 23.48 -6.83 23.53
CA THR A 224 23.23 -5.71 24.44
C THR A 224 22.66 -6.16 25.79
N SER A 225 22.21 -7.41 25.87
CA SER A 225 21.70 -8.01 27.10
C SER A 225 22.80 -8.13 28.14
N VAL A 226 22.57 -7.53 29.32
CA VAL A 226 23.33 -7.86 30.51
C VAL A 226 22.73 -9.16 31.05
N ASN A 227 23.19 -10.30 30.52
CA ASN A 227 22.74 -11.64 30.92
C ASN A 227 23.96 -12.47 31.38
N GLY A 228 23.80 -13.22 32.48
CA GLY A 228 24.83 -14.09 33.03
C GLY A 228 25.01 -15.46 32.33
N ASN A 229 24.27 -15.73 31.26
CA ASN A 229 24.30 -17.00 30.52
C ASN A 229 25.07 -16.87 29.17
N PRO A 230 26.40 -16.72 29.16
CA PRO A 230 27.13 -16.45 27.91
C PRO A 230 27.02 -17.61 26.90
N HIS A 231 26.78 -18.84 27.37
CA HIS A 231 26.69 -20.04 26.54
C HIS A 231 25.29 -20.31 25.97
N ALA A 232 24.34 -19.40 26.16
CA ALA A 232 22.98 -19.54 25.65
C ALA A 232 22.74 -18.70 24.39
N VAL A 233 21.83 -19.16 23.54
CA VAL A 233 21.21 -18.31 22.52
C VAL A 233 20.11 -17.49 23.20
N HIS A 234 20.18 -16.16 23.12
CA HIS A 234 19.19 -15.28 23.75
C HIS A 234 18.08 -14.95 22.75
N ILE A 235 16.86 -15.45 23.01
CA ILE A 235 15.71 -15.23 22.13
C ILE A 235 14.85 -14.12 22.71
N MET A 236 14.82 -12.96 22.04
CA MET A 236 14.09 -11.79 22.52
C MET A 236 12.93 -11.47 21.60
N VAL A 237 11.74 -11.31 22.18
CA VAL A 237 10.54 -10.98 21.40
C VAL A 237 10.05 -9.58 21.75
N GLY A 238 9.94 -8.74 20.73
CA GLY A 238 9.44 -7.37 20.81
C GLY A 238 8.14 -7.15 20.04
N PRO A 239 7.58 -5.93 20.07
CA PRO A 239 6.45 -5.54 19.23
C PRO A 239 6.82 -5.62 17.74
N LYS A 240 5.78 -5.76 16.90
CA LYS A 240 5.91 -5.71 15.44
C LYS A 240 6.28 -4.30 14.96
N ARG A 241 6.98 -4.23 13.83
CA ARG A 241 7.28 -2.99 13.12
C ARG A 241 6.81 -3.05 11.68
#